data_AF-A0A6N7VFH4-F1
#
_entry.id   AF-A0A6N7VFH4-F1
#
_cell.length_a   1.000
_cell.length_b   1.000
_cell.length_c   1.000
_cell.angle_alpha   90.00
_cell.angle_beta   90.00
_cell.angle_gamma   90.00
#
_symmetry.space_group_name_H-M   'P 1'
#
loop_
_entity.id
_entity.type
_entity.pdbx_description
1 polymer ?
#
loop_
_entity_poly.entity_id
_entity_poly.type
_entity_poly.pdbx_seq_one_letter_code
_entity_poly.pdbx_strand_id
1 'polypeptide(L)'
;MADFDFNAPYVDRRTWIIDHLQDLVLEPKEILVVLLIDFFNQQHISIDHELISEKLKIGADEVEDIFTELSDKGYLTLDYANGSLIFNIEGIFELSKASDTSIDRSLLEQFEMEFARPLSSTEMQRIIDMASMYEERRVICALNEAVCNEVCDLNYIERILQNWQQKGLSTEDLENGKR
;
A
#
# COMPACT_ATOMS: atom_id res chain seq x y z
N MET A 1 24.74 11.61 -6.40
CA MET A 1 23.32 11.74 -6.05
C MET A 1 22.94 10.41 -5.43
N ALA A 2 22.49 10.42 -4.17
CA ALA A 2 22.27 9.18 -3.43
C ALA A 2 21.02 8.46 -3.97
N ASP A 3 21.19 7.22 -4.40
CA ASP A 3 20.12 6.24 -4.62
C ASP A 3 19.36 6.05 -3.32
N PHE A 4 18.09 6.46 -3.28
CA PHE A 4 17.19 6.17 -2.18
C PHE A 4 16.53 4.81 -2.44
N ASP A 5 17.04 3.80 -1.76
CA ASP A 5 16.49 2.44 -1.76
C ASP A 5 15.33 2.36 -0.77
N PHE A 6 14.08 2.36 -1.28
CA PHE A 6 12.86 2.22 -0.47
C PHE A 6 12.73 0.83 0.19
N ASN A 7 13.58 -0.13 -0.18
CA ASN A 7 13.62 -1.46 0.41
C ASN A 7 14.69 -1.59 1.51
N ALA A 8 15.35 -0.49 1.89
CA ALA A 8 16.25 -0.48 3.02
C ALA A 8 15.45 -0.72 4.33
N PRO A 9 15.97 -1.53 5.28
CA PRO A 9 15.30 -1.93 6.53
C PRO A 9 15.09 -0.78 7.55
N TYR A 10 15.08 0.47 7.07
CA TYR A 10 15.09 1.71 7.84
C TYR A 10 13.99 2.70 7.42
N VAL A 11 13.04 2.33 6.56
CA VAL A 11 11.76 3.06 6.53
C VAL A 11 11.17 2.84 7.91
N ASP A 12 11.19 3.88 8.74
CA ASP A 12 10.70 3.82 10.12
C ASP A 12 9.30 3.22 10.08
N ARG A 13 9.17 1.98 10.55
CA ARG A 13 7.92 1.19 10.49
C ARG A 13 6.76 1.98 11.07
N ARG A 14 7.03 2.84 12.06
CA ARG A 14 6.05 3.76 12.64
C ARG A 14 5.67 4.86 11.68
N THR A 15 6.62 5.45 10.97
CA THR A 15 6.33 6.42 9.90
C THR A 15 5.46 5.80 8.83
N TRP A 16 5.75 4.56 8.41
CA TRP A 16 4.91 3.86 7.44
C TRP A 16 3.49 3.65 7.98
N ILE A 17 3.33 3.14 9.21
CA ILE A 17 2.01 2.95 9.84
C ILE A 17 1.24 4.27 9.89
N ILE A 18 1.90 5.37 10.28
CA ILE A 18 1.29 6.69 10.37
C ILE A 18 0.86 7.22 8.99
N ASP A 19 1.68 7.02 7.97
CA ASP A 19 1.42 7.48 6.59
C ASP A 19 0.22 6.73 5.96
N HIS A 20 -0.02 5.48 6.36
CA HIS A 20 -1.05 4.60 5.78
C HIS A 20 -2.24 4.34 6.74
N LEU A 21 -2.43 5.16 7.78
CA LEU A 21 -3.52 4.96 8.76
C LEU A 21 -4.91 4.90 8.13
N GLN A 22 -5.12 5.61 7.02
CA GLN A 22 -6.40 5.63 6.32
C GLN A 22 -6.72 4.30 5.60
N ASP A 23 -5.68 3.50 5.31
CA ASP A 23 -5.78 2.23 4.60
C ASP A 23 -5.86 1.04 5.58
N LEU A 24 -5.52 1.29 6.85
CA LEU A 24 -5.61 0.30 7.92
C LEU A 24 -6.97 0.38 8.62
N VAL A 25 -7.62 -0.77 8.82
CA VAL A 25 -8.90 -0.86 9.55
C VAL A 25 -8.61 -0.96 11.05
N LEU A 26 -8.04 0.12 11.60
CA LEU A 26 -7.61 0.21 12.99
C LEU A 26 -8.24 1.39 13.72
N GLU A 27 -8.72 1.15 14.93
CA GLU A 27 -9.18 2.17 15.87
C GLU A 27 -7.98 2.88 16.54
N PRO A 28 -8.15 4.11 17.07
CA PRO A 28 -7.06 4.90 17.65
C PRO A 28 -6.24 4.16 18.73
N LYS A 29 -6.91 3.36 19.57
CA LYS A 29 -6.23 2.59 20.62
C LYS A 29 -5.44 1.41 20.04
N GLU A 30 -5.96 0.75 19.02
CA GLU A 30 -5.29 -0.36 18.34
C GLU A 30 -4.03 0.12 17.64
N ILE A 31 -4.08 1.29 16.99
CA ILE A 31 -2.92 1.95 16.39
C ILE A 31 -1.83 2.18 17.44
N LEU A 32 -2.20 2.73 18.60
CA LEU A 32 -1.24 2.96 19.68
C LEU A 32 -0.62 1.65 20.20
N VAL A 33 -1.41 0.59 20.34
CA VAL A 33 -0.93 -0.74 20.75
C VAL A 33 0.07 -1.28 19.74
N VAL A 34 -0.25 -1.22 18.44
CA VAL A 34 0.68 -1.65 17.36
C VAL A 34 2.00 -0.88 17.42
N LEU A 35 1.95 0.45 17.58
CA LEU A 35 3.14 1.28 17.66
C LEU A 35 4.00 0.95 18.89
N LEU A 36 3.37 0.61 20.02
CA LEU A 36 4.06 0.14 21.22
C LEU A 36 4.70 -1.24 21.01
N ILE A 37 4.01 -2.18 20.36
CA ILE A 37 4.56 -3.50 20.02
C ILE A 37 5.81 -3.34 19.13
N ASP A 38 5.74 -2.53 18.08
CA ASP A 38 6.90 -2.22 17.23
C ASP A 38 8.06 -1.63 18.04
N PHE A 39 7.76 -0.67 18.92
CA PHE A 39 8.75 -0.07 19.80
C PHE A 39 9.44 -1.08 20.72
N PHE A 40 8.67 -1.92 21.40
CA PHE A 40 9.23 -2.91 22.31
C PHE A 40 10.04 -3.97 21.57
N ASN A 41 9.59 -4.42 20.40
CA ASN A 41 10.33 -5.35 19.54
C ASN A 41 11.69 -4.77 19.12
N GLN A 42 11.74 -3.51 18.67
CA GLN A 42 13.00 -2.85 18.30
C GLN A 42 13.96 -2.67 19.48
N GLN A 43 13.43 -2.48 20.69
CA GLN A 43 14.23 -2.35 21.91
C GLN A 43 14.51 -3.71 22.58
N HIS A 44 14.07 -4.82 22.00
CA HIS A 44 14.14 -6.17 22.58
C HIS A 44 13.55 -6.26 24.01
N ILE A 45 12.48 -5.51 24.26
CA ILE A 45 11.73 -5.53 25.52
C ILE A 45 10.66 -6.61 25.40
N SER A 46 10.58 -7.51 26.39
CA SER A 46 9.50 -8.49 26.47
C SER A 46 8.17 -7.78 26.64
N ILE A 47 7.19 -8.15 25.83
CA ILE A 47 5.86 -7.55 25.86
C ILE A 47 4.97 -8.39 26.77
N ASP A 48 4.28 -7.71 27.68
CA ASP A 48 3.19 -8.25 28.47
C ASP A 48 2.05 -7.22 28.56
N HIS A 49 0.87 -7.70 28.98
CA HIS A 49 -0.35 -6.89 29.06
C HIS A 49 -0.22 -5.73 30.06
N GLU A 50 0.52 -5.94 31.16
CA GLU A 50 0.72 -4.94 32.21
C GLU A 50 1.53 -3.75 31.71
N LEU A 51 2.58 -3.99 30.92
CA LEU A 51 3.42 -2.97 30.33
C LEU A 51 2.64 -2.02 29.41
N ILE A 52 1.75 -2.57 28.57
CA ILE A 52 0.91 -1.77 27.66
C ILE A 52 -0.19 -1.05 28.43
N SER A 53 -0.83 -1.75 29.37
CA SER A 53 -1.83 -1.20 30.30
C SER A 53 -1.30 0.05 31.01
N GLU A 54 -0.09 0.00 31.57
CA GLU A 54 0.54 1.14 32.25
C GLU A 54 0.82 2.32 31.29
N LYS A 55 1.32 2.03 30.08
CA LYS A 55 1.64 3.05 29.07
C LYS A 55 0.40 3.78 28.56
N LEU A 56 -0.67 3.04 28.29
CA LEU A 56 -1.90 3.57 27.73
C LEU A 56 -2.93 4.01 28.79
N LYS A 57 -2.71 3.63 30.06
CA LYS A 57 -3.60 3.87 31.19
C LYS A 57 -5.00 3.27 30.97
N ILE A 58 -5.02 2.05 30.48
CA ILE A 58 -6.23 1.24 30.23
C ILE A 58 -6.20 -0.02 31.10
N GLY A 59 -7.28 -0.79 31.14
CA GLY A 59 -7.30 -2.06 31.88
C GLY A 59 -6.54 -3.16 31.14
N ALA A 60 -5.92 -4.10 31.86
CA ALA A 60 -5.28 -5.26 31.23
C ALA A 60 -6.26 -6.11 30.40
N ASP A 61 -7.52 -6.22 30.87
CA ASP A 61 -8.60 -6.88 30.11
C ASP A 61 -8.87 -6.18 28.77
N GLU A 62 -8.79 -4.84 28.74
CA GLU A 62 -8.96 -4.06 27.50
C GLU A 62 -7.78 -4.25 26.55
N VAL A 63 -6.56 -4.49 27.05
CA VAL A 63 -5.40 -4.83 26.21
C VAL A 63 -5.60 -6.20 25.55
N GLU A 64 -6.11 -7.18 26.28
CA GLU A 64 -6.40 -8.53 25.76
C GLU A 64 -7.48 -8.48 24.66
N ASP A 65 -8.53 -7.68 24.87
CA ASP A 65 -9.57 -7.44 23.86
C ASP A 65 -8.96 -6.84 22.58
N ILE A 66 -8.07 -5.85 22.72
CA ILE A 66 -7.37 -5.24 21.56
C ILE A 66 -6.46 -6.25 20.86
N PHE A 67 -5.72 -7.09 21.59
CA PHE A 67 -4.88 -8.12 20.99
C PHE A 67 -5.70 -9.15 20.20
N THR A 68 -6.85 -9.54 20.75
CA THR A 68 -7.78 -10.46 20.08
C THR A 68 -8.29 -9.82 18.77
N GLU A 69 -8.76 -8.57 18.83
CA GLU A 69 -9.27 -7.86 17.66
C GLU A 69 -8.18 -7.65 16.59
N LEU A 70 -6.95 -7.30 16.99
CA LEU A 70 -5.80 -7.19 16.08
C LEU A 70 -5.44 -8.54 15.42
N SER A 71 -5.59 -9.65 16.14
CA SER A 71 -5.33 -10.98 15.62
C SER A 71 -6.41 -11.42 14.63
N ASP A 72 -7.69 -11.15 14.96
CA ASP A 72 -8.83 -11.42 14.10
C ASP A 72 -8.77 -10.63 12.78
N LYS A 73 -8.28 -9.39 12.84
CA LYS A 73 -7.98 -8.54 11.67
C LYS A 73 -6.76 -9.01 10.88
N GLY A 74 -5.97 -9.94 11.40
CA GLY A 74 -4.74 -10.43 10.78
C GLY A 74 -3.54 -9.48 10.90
N TYR A 75 -3.63 -8.45 11.74
CA TYR A 75 -2.54 -7.48 11.97
C TYR A 75 -1.54 -7.95 13.01
N LEU A 76 -1.94 -8.81 13.94
CA LEU A 76 -1.09 -9.35 15.00
C LEU A 76 -1.06 -10.88 14.93
N THR A 77 0.13 -11.45 15.09
CA THR A 77 0.34 -12.89 15.26
C THR A 77 1.20 -13.12 16.50
N LEU A 78 0.87 -14.17 17.25
CA LEU A 78 1.54 -14.55 18.49
C LEU A 78 2.23 -15.89 18.28
N ASP A 79 3.57 -15.87 18.33
CA ASP A 79 4.39 -17.08 18.18
C ASP A 79 5.09 -17.43 19.49
N TYR A 80 5.39 -18.72 19.66
CA TYR A 80 6.23 -19.18 20.77
C TYR A 80 7.59 -19.60 20.23
N ALA A 81 8.65 -18.90 20.62
CA ALA A 81 10.02 -19.30 20.33
C ALA A 81 10.91 -19.14 21.56
N ASN A 82 11.82 -20.10 21.75
CA ASN A 82 12.80 -20.10 22.85
C ASN A 82 12.19 -19.94 24.26
N GLY A 83 10.94 -20.36 24.46
CA GLY A 83 10.24 -20.25 25.74
C GLY A 83 9.67 -18.85 26.03
N SER A 84 9.58 -17.98 25.03
CA SER A 84 8.98 -16.65 25.14
C SER A 84 7.94 -16.41 24.05
N LEU A 85 6.95 -15.57 24.37
CA LEU A 85 5.93 -15.12 23.44
C LEU A 85 6.50 -14.01 22.54
N ILE A 86 6.38 -14.16 21.23
CA ILE A 86 6.80 -13.19 20.23
C ILE A 86 5.57 -12.57 19.61
N PHE A 87 5.52 -11.24 19.63
CA PHE A 87 4.45 -10.45 19.05
C PHE A 87 4.89 -9.96 17.68
N ASN A 88 4.22 -10.41 16.63
CA ASN A 88 4.58 -10.10 15.26
C ASN A 88 3.46 -9.31 14.58
N ILE A 89 3.81 -8.13 14.04
CA ILE A 89 2.89 -7.21 13.36
C ILE A 89 3.12 -7.12 11.84
N GLU A 90 3.84 -8.08 11.24
CA GLU A 90 4.11 -8.11 9.80
C GLU A 90 2.82 -8.09 8.97
N GLY A 91 1.72 -8.63 9.50
CA GLY A 91 0.40 -8.61 8.86
C GLY A 91 -0.08 -7.20 8.46
N ILE A 92 0.35 -6.16 9.18
CA ILE A 92 0.07 -4.75 8.83
C ILE A 92 0.70 -4.35 7.49
N PHE A 93 1.90 -4.85 7.21
CA PHE A 93 2.64 -4.58 5.98
C PHE A 93 2.30 -5.56 4.86
N GLU A 94 1.67 -6.69 5.17
CA GLU A 94 1.21 -7.69 4.20
C GLU A 94 -0.22 -7.41 3.71
N LEU A 95 -1.12 -7.02 4.61
CA LEU A 95 -2.50 -6.65 4.25
C LEU A 95 -2.55 -5.38 3.41
N SER A 96 -1.62 -4.44 3.65
CA SER A 96 -1.44 -3.27 2.79
C SER A 96 -0.83 -3.61 1.43
N LYS A 97 0.05 -4.62 1.35
CA LYS A 97 0.54 -5.15 0.05
C LYS A 97 -0.53 -5.93 -0.71
N ALA A 98 -1.51 -6.51 -0.01
CA ALA A 98 -2.65 -7.15 -0.64
C ALA A 98 -3.67 -6.13 -1.19
N SER A 99 -3.63 -4.88 -0.69
CA SER A 99 -4.45 -3.78 -1.19
C SER A 99 -3.71 -2.78 -2.09
N ASP A 100 -2.36 -2.71 -2.13
CA ASP A 100 -1.69 -1.72 -3.00
C ASP A 100 -0.14 -1.85 -3.17
N THR A 101 0.33 -1.38 -4.33
CA THR A 101 1.48 -0.45 -4.51
C THR A 101 2.94 -0.91 -4.42
N SER A 102 3.47 -1.36 -5.55
CA SER A 102 4.75 -0.76 -6.03
C SER A 102 4.62 -0.37 -7.49
N ILE A 103 3.92 -1.21 -8.24
CA ILE A 103 3.46 -0.99 -9.60
C ILE A 103 2.43 0.15 -9.66
N ASP A 104 1.40 0.10 -8.81
CA ASP A 104 0.32 1.11 -8.85
C ASP A 104 0.82 2.51 -8.51
N ARG A 105 1.77 2.66 -7.57
CA ARG A 105 2.33 3.98 -7.22
C ARG A 105 3.11 4.59 -8.40
N SER A 106 3.97 3.80 -9.05
CA SER A 106 4.74 4.24 -10.23
C SER A 106 3.82 4.64 -11.39
N LEU A 107 2.75 3.87 -11.61
CA LEU A 107 1.75 4.18 -12.63
C LEU A 107 1.01 5.49 -12.32
N LEU A 108 0.50 5.63 -11.09
CA LEU A 108 -0.23 6.84 -10.68
C LEU A 108 0.64 8.10 -10.74
N GLU A 109 1.90 8.01 -10.31
CA GLU A 109 2.87 9.12 -10.41
C GLU A 109 3.12 9.56 -11.86
N GLN A 110 3.19 8.63 -12.81
CA GLN A 110 3.30 8.98 -14.24
C GLN A 110 2.07 9.75 -14.74
N PHE A 111 0.87 9.32 -14.33
CA PHE A 111 -0.35 10.04 -14.69
C PHE A 111 -0.39 11.45 -14.09
N GLU A 112 -0.01 11.63 -12.81
CA GLU A 112 0.05 12.95 -12.18
C GLU A 112 1.06 13.89 -12.85
N MET A 113 2.21 13.34 -13.26
CA MET A 113 3.24 14.10 -13.98
C MET A 113 2.72 14.61 -15.32
N GLU A 114 2.11 13.74 -16.13
CA GLU A 114 1.58 14.10 -17.45
C GLU A 114 0.32 14.97 -17.36
N PHE A 115 -0.48 14.82 -16.31
CA PHE A 115 -1.68 15.64 -16.09
C PHE A 115 -1.34 16.99 -15.43
N ALA A 116 -0.11 17.16 -14.95
CA ALA A 116 0.38 18.33 -14.22
C ALA A 116 -0.51 18.72 -13.02
N ARG A 117 -1.14 17.73 -12.39
CA ARG A 117 -1.98 17.88 -11.20
C ARG A 117 -2.09 16.56 -10.44
N PRO A 118 -2.41 16.60 -9.13
CA PRO A 118 -2.75 15.38 -8.41
C PRO A 118 -4.02 14.74 -8.97
N LEU A 119 -4.07 13.42 -8.91
CA LEU A 119 -5.26 12.63 -9.23
C LEU A 119 -6.23 12.64 -8.06
N SER A 120 -7.53 12.66 -8.35
CA SER A 120 -8.55 12.38 -7.34
C SER A 120 -8.65 10.89 -7.06
N SER A 121 -9.20 10.51 -5.90
CA SER A 121 -9.39 9.10 -5.52
C SER A 121 -10.15 8.29 -6.58
N THR A 122 -11.14 8.90 -7.23
CA THR A 122 -11.90 8.26 -8.33
C THR A 122 -11.03 8.02 -9.56
N GLU A 123 -10.11 8.93 -9.87
CA GLU A 123 -9.20 8.81 -11.01
C GLU A 123 -8.13 7.74 -10.74
N MET A 124 -7.58 7.72 -9.52
CA MET A 124 -6.63 6.69 -9.11
C MET A 124 -7.24 5.29 -9.23
N GLN A 125 -8.46 5.09 -8.69
CA GLN A 125 -9.15 3.80 -8.82
C GLN A 125 -9.37 3.41 -10.28
N ARG A 126 -9.78 4.35 -11.14
CA ARG A 126 -9.96 4.07 -12.59
C ARG A 126 -8.67 3.61 -13.25
N ILE A 127 -7.54 4.22 -12.90
CA ILE A 127 -6.23 3.86 -13.45
C ILE A 127 -5.81 2.46 -12.98
N ILE A 128 -6.03 2.14 -11.70
CA ILE A 128 -5.77 0.81 -11.12
C ILE A 128 -6.65 -0.25 -11.80
N ASP A 129 -7.93 0.05 -12.00
CA ASP A 129 -8.86 -0.85 -12.70
C ASP A 129 -8.41 -1.09 -14.15
N MET A 130 -7.97 -0.04 -14.85
CA MET A 130 -7.41 -0.16 -16.20
C MET A 130 -6.14 -1.02 -16.22
N ALA A 131 -5.22 -0.83 -15.27
CA ALA A 131 -3.98 -1.62 -15.19
C ALA A 131 -4.27 -3.10 -14.94
N SER A 132 -5.28 -3.39 -14.11
CA SER A 132 -5.75 -4.75 -13.83
C SER A 132 -6.38 -5.41 -15.07
N MET A 133 -7.07 -4.64 -15.92
CA MET A 133 -7.73 -5.15 -17.13
C MET A 133 -6.80 -5.28 -18.34
N TYR A 134 -5.83 -4.38 -18.50
CA TYR A 134 -5.07 -4.21 -19.75
C TYR A 134 -3.57 -4.45 -19.62
N GLU A 135 -3.05 -4.70 -18.41
CA GLU A 135 -1.63 -4.68 -18.05
C GLU A 135 -1.07 -3.25 -17.98
N GLU A 136 -0.30 -2.95 -16.93
CA GLU A 136 0.29 -1.63 -16.66
C GLU A 136 1.03 -1.05 -17.87
N ARG A 137 1.91 -1.84 -18.51
CA ARG A 137 2.70 -1.38 -19.67
C ARG A 137 1.81 -0.86 -20.80
N ARG A 138 0.66 -1.50 -21.00
CA ARG A 138 -0.30 -1.10 -22.04
C ARG A 138 -0.99 0.20 -21.68
N VAL A 139 -1.31 0.40 -20.41
CA VAL A 139 -1.89 1.65 -19.88
C VAL A 139 -0.90 2.80 -20.04
N ILE A 140 0.38 2.59 -19.75
CA ILE A 140 1.45 3.59 -19.97
C ILE A 140 1.57 3.95 -21.46
N CYS A 141 1.51 2.98 -22.36
CA CYS A 141 1.51 3.25 -23.80
C CYS A 141 0.32 4.13 -24.22
N ALA A 142 -0.86 3.87 -23.66
CA ALA A 142 -2.06 4.65 -23.95
C ALA A 142 -1.98 6.08 -23.38
N LEU A 143 -1.39 6.25 -22.19
CA LEU A 143 -1.09 7.56 -21.62
C LEU A 143 -0.15 8.35 -22.54
N ASN A 144 0.96 7.75 -22.98
CA ASN A 144 1.91 8.39 -23.89
C ASN A 144 1.25 8.80 -25.22
N GLU A 145 0.36 7.96 -25.78
CA GLU A 145 -0.39 8.32 -26.99
C GLU A 145 -1.36 9.49 -26.73
N ALA A 146 -2.01 9.51 -25.57
CA ALA A 146 -2.88 10.61 -25.18
C ALA A 146 -2.13 11.94 -25.04
N VAL A 147 -0.95 11.92 -24.42
CA VAL A 147 -0.03 13.06 -24.31
C VAL A 147 0.46 13.52 -25.69
N CYS A 148 0.86 12.59 -26.58
CA CYS A 148 1.24 12.93 -27.95
C CYS A 148 0.11 13.61 -28.75
N ASN A 149 -1.14 13.33 -28.41
CA ASN A 149 -2.31 13.96 -29.01
C ASN A 149 -2.76 15.23 -28.25
N GLU A 150 -2.00 15.68 -27.25
CA GLU A 150 -2.31 16.84 -26.40
C GLU A 150 -3.63 16.70 -25.62
N VAL A 151 -4.05 15.46 -25.30
CA VAL A 151 -5.30 15.16 -24.57
C VAL A 151 -5.00 14.36 -23.30
N CYS A 152 -4.93 15.04 -22.16
CA CYS A 152 -4.77 14.41 -20.84
C CYS A 152 -6.16 14.11 -20.22
N ASP A 153 -6.89 13.14 -20.78
CA ASP A 153 -8.23 12.73 -20.33
C ASP A 153 -8.34 11.20 -20.21
N LEU A 154 -8.82 10.72 -19.06
CA LEU A 154 -8.95 9.28 -18.79
C LEU A 154 -9.92 8.58 -19.75
N ASN A 155 -10.99 9.23 -20.18
CA ASN A 155 -11.93 8.63 -21.12
C ASN A 155 -11.29 8.47 -22.52
N TYR A 156 -10.40 9.40 -22.89
CA TYR A 156 -9.62 9.28 -24.11
C TYR A 156 -8.65 8.08 -24.03
N ILE A 157 -7.94 7.92 -22.91
CA ILE A 157 -7.02 6.80 -22.68
C ILE A 157 -7.77 5.46 -22.71
N GLU A 158 -8.94 5.36 -22.05
CA GLU A 158 -9.79 4.17 -22.11
C GLU A 158 -10.21 3.82 -23.55
N ARG A 159 -10.54 4.83 -24.37
CA ARG A 159 -10.92 4.62 -25.79
C ARG A 159 -9.75 4.09 -26.62
N ILE A 160 -8.53 4.56 -26.36
CA ILE A 160 -7.31 4.03 -26.99
C ILE A 160 -7.16 2.54 -26.64
N LEU A 161 -7.24 2.19 -25.35
CA LEU A 161 -7.11 0.80 -24.88
C LEU A 161 -8.17 -0.12 -25.50
N GLN A 162 -9.44 0.32 -25.53
CA GLN A 162 -10.53 -0.44 -26.14
C GLN A 162 -10.30 -0.66 -27.64
N ASN A 163 -9.81 0.36 -28.35
CA ASN A 163 -9.51 0.25 -29.79
C ASN A 163 -8.40 -0.78 -30.04
N TRP A 164 -7.32 -0.72 -29.26
CA TRP A 164 -6.22 -1.67 -29.37
C TRP A 164 -6.64 -3.11 -29.02
N GLN A 165 -7.50 -3.28 -28.02
CA GLN A 165 -8.06 -4.59 -27.68
C GLN A 165 -8.90 -5.16 -28.82
N GLN A 166 -9.75 -4.34 -29.45
CA GLN A 166 -10.57 -4.75 -30.60
C GLN A 166 -9.73 -5.12 -31.83
N LYS A 167 -8.61 -4.42 -32.04
CA LYS A 167 -7.66 -4.71 -33.13
C LYS A 167 -6.73 -5.91 -32.84
N GLY A 168 -6.74 -6.44 -31.62
CA GLY A 168 -5.87 -7.53 -31.21
C GLY A 168 -4.38 -7.14 -31.19
N LEU A 169 -4.06 -5.86 -30.97
CA LEU A 169 -2.68 -5.39 -30.92
C LEU A 169 -2.00 -5.86 -29.63
N SER A 170 -0.76 -6.36 -29.75
CA SER A 170 0.10 -6.69 -28.62
C SER A 170 0.82 -5.44 -28.09
N THR A 171 1.29 -5.48 -26.85
CA THR A 171 2.11 -4.39 -26.26
C THR A 171 3.38 -4.14 -27.08
N GLU A 172 4.03 -5.19 -27.58
CA GLU A 172 5.20 -5.09 -28.46
C GLU A 172 4.88 -4.37 -29.79
N ASP A 173 3.69 -4.58 -30.37
CA ASP A 173 3.28 -3.88 -31.60
C ASP A 173 3.15 -2.36 -31.37
N LEU A 174 2.64 -1.97 -30.21
CA LEU A 174 2.43 -0.57 -29.82
C LEU A 174 3.75 0.16 -29.59
N GLU A 175 4.69 -0.47 -28.89
CA GLU A 175 6.04 0.07 -28.66
C GLU A 175 6.83 0.23 -29.98
N ASN A 176 6.56 -0.63 -30.96
CA ASN A 176 7.12 -0.54 -32.31
C ASN A 176 6.37 0.45 -33.23
N GLY A 177 5.37 1.17 -32.71
CA GLY A 177 4.64 2.22 -33.43
C GLY A 177 3.54 1.73 -34.35
N LYS A 178 3.07 0.49 -34.24
CA LYS A 178 1.86 0.03 -34.94
C LYS A 178 0.63 0.52 -34.21
N ARG A 179 -0.25 1.26 -34.89
CA ARG A 179 -1.46 1.88 -34.34
C ARG A 179 -2.67 1.59 -35.24
#